data_AF-A0A7W8CQ79-F1
#
_entry.id   AF-A0A7W8CQ79-F1
#
_cell.length_a   1.000
_cell.length_b   1.000
_cell.length_c   1.000
_cell.angle_alpha   90.00
_cell.angle_beta   90.00
_cell.angle_gamma   90.00
#
_symmetry.space_group_name_H-M   'P 1'
#
loop_
_entity.id
_entity.type
_entity.pdbx_description
1 polymer ?
#
loop_
_entity_poly.entity_id
_entity_poly.type
_entity_poly.pdbx_seq_one_letter_code
_entity_poly.pdbx_strand_id
1 'polypeptide(L)' 'MFPIWLRIIIVLVLIVIAAALGSMIGYGVIGDGNAKDALKWETWQHIIDIMSGKK' A
#
# COMPACT_ATOMS: atom_id res chain seq x y z
N MET A 1 -10.11 -31.57 -4.97
CA MET A 1 -9.55 -30.82 -6.12
C MET A 1 -9.74 -29.34 -5.85
N PHE A 2 -8.68 -28.55 -5.76
CA PHE A 2 -8.79 -27.10 -5.49
C PHE A 2 -9.34 -26.40 -6.74
N PRO A 3 -10.51 -25.75 -6.69
CA PRO A 3 -11.10 -25.13 -7.87
C PRO A 3 -10.21 -24.01 -8.43
N ILE A 4 -10.09 -23.95 -9.75
CA ILE A 4 -9.21 -22.99 -10.45
C ILE A 4 -9.57 -21.54 -10.11
N TRP A 5 -10.87 -21.24 -9.98
CA TRP A 5 -11.35 -19.89 -9.72
C TRP A 5 -11.00 -19.39 -8.32
N LEU A 6 -11.02 -20.28 -7.33
CA LEU A 6 -10.62 -19.96 -5.95
C LEU A 6 -9.12 -19.61 -5.86
N ARG A 7 -8.28 -20.24 -6.69
CA ARG A 7 -6.85 -19.88 -6.78
C ARG A 7 -6.65 -18.44 -7.27
N ILE A 8 -7.44 -18.00 -8.25
CA ILE A 8 -7.35 -16.63 -8.77
C ILE A 8 -7.69 -15.61 -7.67
N ILE A 9 -8.74 -15.87 -6.89
CA ILE A 9 -9.12 -15.01 -5.75
C ILE A 9 -7.99 -14.98 -4.71
N ILE A 10 -7.41 -16.13 -4.38
CA ILE A 10 -6.30 -16.19 -3.41
C ILE A 10 -5.10 -15.38 -3.90
N VAL A 11 -4.74 -15.49 -5.18
CA VAL A 11 -3.64 -14.71 -5.76
C VAL A 11 -3.95 -13.20 -5.73
N LEU A 12 -5.18 -12.80 -6.04
CA LEU A 12 -5.61 -11.39 -5.93
C LEU A 12 -5.48 -10.86 -4.51
N VAL A 13 -5.93 -11.64 -3.52
CA VAL A 13 -5.82 -11.27 -2.09
C VAL A 13 -4.34 -11.16 -1.68
N LEU A 14 -3.50 -12.09 -2.11
CA LEU A 14 -2.06 -12.04 -1.84
C LEU A 14 -1.40 -10.80 -2.46
N ILE A 15 -1.80 -10.38 -3.66
CA ILE A 15 -1.31 -9.16 -4.29
C ILE A 15 -1.71 -7.93 -3.47
N VAL A 16 -2.96 -7.84 -3.01
CA VAL A 16 -3.42 -6.73 -2.16
C VAL A 16 -2.64 -6.67 -0.85
N ILE A 17 -2.41 -7.83 -0.22
CA ILE A 17 -1.61 -7.92 1.01
C ILE A 17 -0.16 -7.51 0.74
N ALA A 18 0.45 -7.99 -0.36
CA ALA A 18 1.81 -7.62 -0.74
C ALA A 18 1.94 -6.12 -1.05
N ALA A 19 0.94 -5.52 -1.68
CA ALA A 19 0.90 -4.08 -1.93
C ALA A 19 0.75 -3.29 -0.61
N ALA A 20 -0.10 -3.72 0.30
CA ALA A 20 -0.25 -3.09 1.61
C ALA A 20 1.05 -3.18 2.42
N LEU A 21 1.65 -4.37 2.52
CA LEU A 21 2.93 -4.57 3.20
C LEU A 21 4.07 -3.81 2.52
N GLY A 22 4.11 -3.81 1.19
CA GLY A 22 5.09 -3.06 0.41
C GLY A 22 5.00 -1.55 0.64
N SER A 23 3.79 -1.00 0.67
CA SER A 23 3.56 0.41 1.01
C SER A 23 3.92 0.71 2.47
N MET A 24 3.56 -0.17 3.41
CA MET A 24 3.93 -0.02 4.83
C MET A 24 5.44 -0.02 5.04
N ILE A 25 6.16 -0.91 4.35
CA ILE A 25 7.62 -1.00 4.42
C ILE A 25 8.27 0.17 3.68
N GLY A 26 7.80 0.53 2.48
CA GLY A 26 8.33 1.66 1.71
C GLY A 26 8.14 2.99 2.41
N TYR A 27 6.93 3.27 2.90
CA TYR A 27 6.65 4.50 3.64
C TYR A 27 7.29 4.51 5.03
N GLY A 28 7.35 3.34 5.68
CA GLY A 28 7.83 3.24 7.06
C GLY A 28 9.35 3.17 7.20
N VAL A 29 10.00 2.33 6.41
CA VAL A 29 11.45 2.06 6.52
C VAL A 29 12.26 3.01 5.65
N ILE A 30 11.77 3.37 4.46
CA ILE A 30 12.48 4.28 3.55
C ILE A 30 12.04 5.73 3.77
N GLY A 31 10.77 5.96 4.12
CA GLY A 31 10.18 7.30 4.25
C GLY A 31 10.21 7.93 5.65
N ASP A 32 10.81 7.29 6.65
CA ASP A 32 10.86 7.74 8.06
C ASP A 32 9.47 8.01 8.70
N GLY A 33 8.39 7.54 8.05
CA GLY A 33 7.01 7.68 8.52
C GLY A 33 6.56 6.49 9.38
N ASN A 34 5.46 6.59 10.12
CA ASN A 34 4.90 5.39 10.75
C ASN A 34 4.27 4.50 9.66
N ALA A 35 4.62 3.22 9.63
CA ALA A 35 4.06 2.24 8.69
C ALA A 35 2.51 2.21 8.69
N LYS A 36 1.87 2.58 9.80
CA LYS A 36 0.40 2.67 9.92
C LYS A 36 -0.19 3.88 9.19
N ASP A 37 0.59 4.94 8.99
CA ASP A 37 0.15 6.14 8.27
C ASP A 37 0.16 5.90 6.75
N ALA A 38 0.90 4.90 6.24
CA ALA A 38 0.86 4.50 4.83
C ALA A 38 -0.55 4.06 4.34
N LEU A 39 -1.38 3.56 5.26
CA LEU A 39 -2.78 3.20 5.01
C LEU A 39 -3.75 4.37 5.16
N LYS A 40 -3.31 5.51 5.69
CA LYS A 40 -4.15 6.69 5.87
C LYS A 40 -4.22 7.49 4.58
N TRP A 41 -5.42 7.97 4.27
CA TRP A 41 -5.64 8.86 3.13
C TRP A 41 -4.87 10.18 3.25
N GLU A 42 -4.64 10.68 4.47
CA GLU A 42 -3.90 11.93 4.70
C GLU A 42 -2.45 11.86 4.20
N THR A 43 -1.80 10.70 4.28
CA THR A 43 -0.45 10.47 3.73
C THR A 43 -0.42 10.63 2.22
N TRP A 44 -1.42 10.08 1.53
CA TRP A 44 -1.53 10.22 0.07
C TRP A 44 -1.82 11.66 -0.33
N GLN A 45 -2.66 12.37 0.44
CA GLN A 45 -2.83 13.82 0.23
C GLN A 45 -1.52 14.58 0.42
N HIS A 46 -0.73 14.26 1.44
CA HIS A 46 0.56 14.91 1.67
C HIS A 46 1.54 14.69 0.51
N ILE A 47 1.66 13.45 0.02
CA ILE A 47 2.49 13.13 -1.16
C ILE A 47 2.00 13.88 -2.41
N ILE A 48 0.68 13.95 -2.63
CA ILE A 48 0.08 14.66 -3.75
C ILE A 48 0.29 16.17 -3.62
N ASP A 49 0.22 16.73 -2.41
CA ASP A 49 0.44 18.17 -2.19
C ASP A 49 1.91 18.54 -2.47
N ILE A 50 2.86 17.70 -2.00
CA ILE A 50 4.30 17.79 -2.33
C ILE A 50 4.50 17.71 -3.85
N MET A 51 3.90 16.73 -4.51
CA MET A 51 4.00 16.56 -5.98
C MET A 51 3.38 17.75 -6.73
N SER A 52 2.27 18.30 -6.24
CA SER A 52 1.60 19.44 -6.85
C SER A 52 2.33 20.77 -6.62
N GLY A 53 3.38 20.78 -5.78
CA GLY A 53 4.20 21.96 -5.53
C GLY A 53 3.51 23.03 -4.70
N LYS A 54 2.47 22.68 -3.93
CA LYS A 54 1.84 23.62 -3.00
C LYS A 54 2.69 23.72 -1.72
N LYS A 55 3.71 24.58 -1.81
CA LYS A 55 4.71 25.04 -0.80
C LYS A 55 4.88 24.24 0.48
#